data_AF-A0A9X6KIE4-F1
#
_entry.id   AF-A0A9X6KIE4-F1
#
_cell.length_a   1.000
_cell.length_b   1.000
_cell.length_c   1.000
_cell.angle_alpha   90.00
_cell.angle_beta   90.00
_cell.angle_gamma   90.00
#
_symmetry.space_group_name_H-M   'P 1'
#
loop_
_entity.id
_entity.type
_entity.pdbx_description
1 polymer ?
#
loop_
_entity_poly.entity_id
_entity_poly.type
_entity_poly.pdbx_seq_one_letter_code
_entity_poly.pdbx_strand_id
1 'polypeptide(L)'
;MSLINTDGFFDVDLSVQLLPLDLEKLFNAGGWSTLGKYRAVSPLTDANGKKDPYRKTFAETFLFESKGSDKQHRYFGFTTGYGGNVRKLGEEPVISKDTFLGEMKDVTPSGAKKTKTVFEFMVKPVIPSSVILYREDGSMIDQATTKYLIDGEKGTVTFNDSQVGKVLSTYSLTDNAPDLVKRLWFFTFEGFIPTRFILRSERPDLAELEDKKGGVFSFKMKKGNQRIRENSYKFYDKLTGTVPLDSADYTVDHEAGTVTFSGGTEPLALFADYELEYVKDANGSYGDIEVNKFNPQVPTELMGAAYDAVRFVYPSLPTAVSFIPQNDIGLGWGRDSQVYYWGNITKDRIVSYFRLDPAPDPESTFFAPLYIGRLSTIGKTPRMNNVIIGGARSDDEIQYKTGMKLGRSVVDYGVNTSNGNSSVLVQRTVGGAMYQKHYLAFITHDADVDPSHESRFNPSVYSNKYHISPMYIVHPSDGYVGRLDEVYAIHPKNISQLDELEVKERSENEQVGTGDGAIKEFHLFHRPTIDDEFEVRLVSSAGCNTLTKANYVEYKADTPPTAGKFTVDGSTKRLILGDAPKDRVEVIVSYNYAQTYRYTLADTPRTPFRLANMTPYAPIGLGFLKENL
;
A
#
# COMPACT_ATOMS: atom_id res chain seq x y z
N MET A 1 19.12 12.03 -7.66
CA MET A 1 18.52 11.48 -8.90
C MET A 1 17.09 11.09 -8.58
N SER A 2 16.15 11.27 -9.51
CA SER A 2 14.79 10.72 -9.36
C SER A 2 14.88 9.21 -9.23
N LEU A 3 14.23 8.62 -8.23
CA LEU A 3 14.16 7.15 -8.04
C LEU A 3 13.33 6.45 -9.14
N ILE A 4 12.59 7.25 -9.92
CA ILE A 4 11.67 6.81 -10.96
C ILE A 4 12.05 7.53 -12.25
N ASN A 5 12.15 6.80 -13.37
CA ASN A 5 12.40 7.39 -14.68
C ASN A 5 11.15 8.12 -15.21
N THR A 6 11.27 8.74 -16.40
CA THR A 6 10.17 9.49 -17.02
C THR A 6 8.94 8.64 -17.37
N ASP A 7 9.10 7.32 -17.51
CA ASP A 7 8.06 6.37 -17.88
C ASP A 7 7.50 5.60 -16.67
N GLY A 8 7.91 5.98 -15.46
CA GLY A 8 7.43 5.37 -14.21
C GLY A 8 8.22 4.14 -13.74
N PHE A 9 9.26 3.71 -14.46
CA PHE A 9 10.09 2.58 -14.04
C PHE A 9 11.03 2.96 -12.90
N PHE A 10 11.19 2.03 -11.96
CA PHE A 10 12.13 2.13 -10.84
C PHE A 10 12.84 0.79 -10.64
N ASP A 11 14.07 0.89 -10.14
CA ASP A 11 14.94 -0.23 -9.81
C ASP A 11 15.82 0.23 -8.65
N VAL A 12 15.47 -0.18 -7.44
CA VAL A 12 16.00 0.40 -6.20
C VAL A 12 16.27 -0.65 -5.14
N ASP A 13 17.29 -0.36 -4.32
CA ASP A 13 17.63 -1.15 -3.14
C ASP A 13 17.14 -0.41 -1.90
N LEU A 14 16.16 -1.00 -1.20
CA LEU A 14 15.57 -0.40 -0.01
C LEU A 14 16.04 -1.15 1.23
N SER A 15 16.23 -0.45 2.34
CA SER A 15 16.54 -1.10 3.61
C SER A 15 15.35 -1.96 4.05
N VAL A 16 15.57 -3.23 4.39
CA VAL A 16 14.50 -4.09 4.94
C VAL A 16 13.94 -3.53 6.26
N GLN A 17 14.76 -2.78 7.00
CA GLN A 17 14.41 -2.15 8.27
C GLN A 17 13.53 -0.91 8.10
N LEU A 18 13.77 -0.12 7.04
CA LEU A 18 13.05 1.13 6.76
C LEU A 18 12.04 0.99 5.62
N LEU A 19 11.82 -0.24 5.14
CA LEU A 19 11.01 -0.55 3.96
C LEU A 19 9.64 0.14 3.95
N PRO A 20 8.84 0.17 5.05
CA PRO A 20 7.54 0.85 5.01
C PRO A 20 7.65 2.35 4.69
N LEU A 21 8.65 3.03 5.27
CA LEU A 21 8.88 4.45 5.07
C LEU A 21 9.44 4.74 3.68
N ASP A 22 10.29 3.86 3.16
CA ASP A 22 10.87 4.03 1.83
C ASP A 22 9.84 3.72 0.72
N LEU A 23 8.95 2.75 0.94
CA LEU A 23 7.80 2.51 0.09
C LEU A 23 6.83 3.69 0.09
N GLU A 24 6.56 4.30 1.25
CA GLU A 24 5.75 5.52 1.33
C GLU A 24 6.33 6.61 0.42
N LYS A 25 7.64 6.88 0.49
CA LYS A 25 8.30 7.89 -0.35
C LYS A 25 8.21 7.54 -1.84
N LEU A 26 8.46 6.28 -2.20
CA LEU A 26 8.43 5.82 -3.58
C LEU A 26 7.02 5.91 -4.18
N PHE A 27 5.99 5.50 -3.43
CA PHE A 27 4.60 5.60 -3.87
C PHE A 27 4.15 7.05 -4.05
N ASN A 28 4.51 7.95 -3.12
CA ASN A 28 4.29 9.38 -3.27
C ASN A 28 4.95 9.95 -4.54
N ALA A 29 6.21 9.57 -4.80
CA ALA A 29 6.93 9.99 -6.00
C ALA A 29 6.27 9.46 -7.29
N GLY A 30 5.62 8.30 -7.25
CA GLY A 30 4.89 7.69 -8.36
C GLY A 30 3.45 8.19 -8.55
N GLY A 31 2.99 9.18 -7.77
CA GLY A 31 1.66 9.78 -7.89
C GLY A 31 0.57 9.18 -7.00
N TRP A 32 0.95 8.46 -5.94
CA TRP A 32 0.05 7.94 -4.91
C TRP A 32 0.29 8.68 -3.59
N SER A 33 -0.53 9.68 -3.30
CA SER A 33 -0.38 10.51 -2.11
C SER A 33 -0.72 9.75 -0.83
N THR A 34 0.10 9.91 0.22
CA THR A 34 -0.22 9.41 1.56
C THR A 34 -1.52 10.04 2.05
N LEU A 35 -2.57 9.23 2.13
CA LEU A 35 -3.85 9.59 2.70
C LEU A 35 -3.81 9.59 4.23
N GLY A 36 -2.98 8.76 4.85
CA GLY A 36 -2.75 8.79 6.29
C GLY A 36 -2.00 7.55 6.78
N LYS A 37 -1.44 7.63 7.99
CA LYS A 37 -0.75 6.49 8.63
C LYS A 37 -1.07 6.40 10.11
N TYR A 38 -1.02 5.20 10.66
CA TYR A 38 -1.28 4.97 12.08
C TYR A 38 -0.64 3.66 12.53
N ARG A 39 -0.49 3.50 13.85
CA ARG A 39 -0.11 2.23 14.47
C ARG A 39 -1.24 1.75 15.35
N ALA A 40 -1.80 0.59 15.04
CA ALA A 40 -2.65 -0.11 15.99
C ALA A 40 -1.74 -0.73 17.06
N VAL A 41 -1.97 -0.41 18.33
CA VAL A 41 -1.08 -0.77 19.43
C VAL A 41 -1.85 -1.57 20.45
N SER A 42 -1.29 -2.68 20.94
CA SER A 42 -1.86 -3.37 22.10
C SER A 42 -0.79 -3.62 23.17
N PRO A 43 -0.98 -3.17 24.42
CA PRO A 43 -0.09 -3.50 25.52
C PRO A 43 -0.07 -5.01 25.76
N LEU A 44 1.14 -5.56 25.97
CA LEU A 44 1.27 -6.92 26.47
C LEU A 44 0.65 -7.02 27.86
N THR A 45 0.11 -8.18 28.18
CA THR A 45 -0.48 -8.47 29.50
C THR A 45 0.31 -9.60 30.12
N ASP A 46 0.72 -9.42 31.39
CA ASP A 46 1.38 -10.48 32.14
C ASP A 46 0.40 -11.62 32.49
N ALA A 47 0.92 -12.70 33.08
CA ALA A 47 0.11 -13.86 33.47
C ALA A 47 -1.01 -13.54 34.49
N ASN A 48 -0.93 -12.39 35.16
CA ASN A 48 -1.91 -11.91 36.13
C ASN A 48 -2.88 -10.88 35.51
N GLY A 49 -2.82 -10.67 34.20
CA GLY A 49 -3.68 -9.72 33.47
C GLY A 49 -3.26 -8.25 33.61
N LYS A 50 -2.11 -7.95 34.21
CA LYS A 50 -1.61 -6.58 34.32
C LYS A 50 -0.97 -6.16 32.99
N LYS A 51 -1.42 -5.02 32.47
CA LYS A 51 -0.84 -4.42 31.26
C LYS A 51 0.62 -4.01 31.53
N ASP A 52 1.52 -4.47 30.67
CA ASP A 52 2.90 -4.00 30.59
C ASP A 52 2.89 -2.62 29.91
N PRO A 53 3.27 -1.54 30.63
CA PRO A 53 3.28 -0.20 30.04
C PRO A 53 4.38 -0.03 29.00
N TYR A 54 5.40 -0.88 29.01
CA TYR A 54 6.60 -0.77 28.20
C TYR A 54 6.65 -1.75 27.04
N ARG A 55 5.90 -2.84 27.03
CA ARG A 55 5.92 -3.81 25.92
C ARG A 55 4.61 -3.88 25.18
N LYS A 56 4.65 -3.82 23.85
CA LYS A 56 3.46 -3.68 23.01
C LYS A 56 3.59 -4.50 21.71
N THR A 57 2.46 -4.82 21.11
CA THR A 57 2.37 -5.28 19.72
C THR A 57 1.89 -4.14 18.84
N PHE A 58 2.36 -4.13 17.59
CA PHE A 58 2.11 -3.06 16.63
C PHE A 58 1.63 -3.63 15.29
N ALA A 59 0.60 -3.00 14.73
CA ALA A 59 0.21 -3.11 13.33
C ALA A 59 0.35 -1.71 12.73
N GLU A 60 1.42 -1.50 11.97
CA GLU A 60 1.71 -0.21 11.34
C GLU A 60 1.09 -0.19 9.94
N THR A 61 0.22 0.79 9.70
CA THR A 61 -0.58 0.89 8.48
C THR A 61 -0.35 2.21 7.78
N PHE A 62 -0.13 2.13 6.46
CA PHE A 62 -0.03 3.27 5.56
C PHE A 62 -1.17 3.22 4.55
N LEU A 63 -1.84 4.36 4.35
CA LEU A 63 -2.96 4.52 3.43
C LEU A 63 -2.60 5.50 2.33
N PHE A 64 -2.97 5.18 1.10
CA PHE A 64 -2.67 5.95 -0.10
C PHE A 64 -3.93 6.21 -0.91
N GLU A 65 -3.92 7.32 -1.63
CA GLU A 65 -4.91 7.62 -2.65
C GLU A 65 -4.23 8.03 -3.95
N SER A 66 -4.87 7.71 -5.07
CA SER A 66 -4.53 8.34 -6.34
C SER A 66 -5.78 8.61 -7.15
N LYS A 67 -5.77 9.76 -7.83
CA LYS A 67 -6.74 10.10 -8.85
C LYS A 67 -6.16 9.71 -10.20
N GLY A 68 -6.62 8.57 -10.71
CA GLY A 68 -6.14 8.01 -11.96
C GLY A 68 -6.36 8.93 -13.16
N SER A 69 -5.73 8.59 -14.28
CA SER A 69 -5.91 9.24 -15.57
C SER A 69 -7.35 9.12 -16.10
N ASP A 70 -8.13 8.16 -15.61
CA ASP A 70 -9.57 8.00 -15.85
C ASP A 70 -10.45 8.74 -14.84
N LYS A 71 -9.86 9.62 -14.02
CA LYS A 71 -10.54 10.42 -12.98
C LYS A 71 -11.15 9.58 -11.86
N GLN A 72 -10.99 8.25 -11.86
CA GLN A 72 -11.39 7.41 -10.74
C GLN A 72 -10.44 7.59 -9.56
N HIS A 73 -11.01 7.71 -8.37
CA HIS A 73 -10.26 7.70 -7.12
C HIS A 73 -10.01 6.24 -6.72
N ARG A 74 -8.74 5.89 -6.52
CA ARG A 74 -8.31 4.58 -6.07
C ARG A 74 -7.64 4.71 -4.71
N TYR A 75 -7.99 3.79 -3.82
CA TYR A 75 -7.43 3.74 -2.49
C TYR A 75 -6.84 2.37 -2.25
N PHE A 76 -5.65 2.36 -1.67
CA PHE A 76 -5.07 1.15 -1.11
C PHE A 76 -4.33 1.48 0.17
N GLY A 77 -4.10 0.47 0.99
CA GLY A 77 -3.22 0.56 2.13
C GLY A 77 -2.37 -0.68 2.24
N PHE A 78 -1.32 -0.61 3.05
CA PHE A 78 -0.58 -1.79 3.48
C PHE A 78 -0.30 -1.75 4.97
N THR A 79 -0.18 -2.93 5.56
CA THR A 79 0.11 -3.12 6.99
C THR A 79 1.31 -4.05 7.17
N THR A 80 2.16 -3.72 8.15
CA THR A 80 3.22 -4.59 8.68
C THR A 80 3.08 -4.75 10.19
N GLY A 81 3.54 -5.89 10.74
CA GLY A 81 3.39 -6.24 12.15
C GLY A 81 4.72 -6.46 12.85
N TYR A 82 4.86 -5.99 14.09
CA TYR A 82 6.02 -6.22 14.94
C TYR A 82 5.68 -6.16 16.44
N GLY A 83 6.67 -6.48 17.28
CA GLY A 83 6.51 -6.56 18.73
C GLY A 83 5.94 -7.90 19.22
N GLY A 84 5.57 -7.98 20.50
CA GLY A 84 4.99 -9.19 21.10
C GLY A 84 5.98 -10.24 21.58
N ASN A 85 7.22 -10.19 21.10
CA ASN A 85 8.29 -11.09 21.54
C ASN A 85 9.08 -10.47 22.69
N VAL A 86 9.24 -11.23 23.78
CA VAL A 86 10.11 -10.83 24.91
C VAL A 86 11.50 -11.40 24.65
N ARG A 87 12.47 -10.52 24.37
CA ARG A 87 13.88 -10.92 24.21
C ARG A 87 14.53 -11.08 25.57
N LYS A 88 15.46 -12.04 25.71
CA LYS A 88 16.24 -12.16 26.95
C LYS A 88 17.34 -11.11 26.99
N LEU A 89 17.84 -10.84 28.19
CA LEU A 89 18.99 -9.96 28.39
C LEU A 89 20.19 -10.48 27.59
N GLY A 90 20.81 -9.62 26.78
CA GLY A 90 21.92 -9.95 25.88
C GLY A 90 21.49 -10.40 24.49
N GLU A 91 20.19 -10.55 24.24
CA GLU A 91 19.61 -10.85 22.91
C GLU A 91 19.01 -9.59 22.25
N GLU A 92 19.24 -8.40 22.82
CA GLU A 92 18.78 -7.15 22.23
C GLU A 92 19.46 -6.92 20.87
N PRO A 93 18.72 -6.49 19.84
CA PRO A 93 19.32 -6.18 18.56
C PRO A 93 20.19 -4.93 18.70
N VAL A 94 21.44 -5.05 18.29
CA VAL A 94 22.41 -3.94 18.28
C VAL A 94 22.59 -3.45 16.86
N ILE A 95 22.53 -2.13 16.68
CA ILE A 95 22.95 -1.45 15.46
C ILE A 95 24.33 -0.86 15.71
N SER A 96 25.28 -1.15 14.83
CA SER A 96 26.66 -0.67 14.94
C SER A 96 26.85 0.66 14.20
N LYS A 97 27.84 1.45 14.65
CA LYS A 97 28.29 2.69 13.99
C LYS A 97 28.76 2.47 12.54
N ASP A 98 29.18 1.24 12.23
CA ASP A 98 29.75 0.89 10.93
C ASP A 98 28.67 0.60 9.87
N THR A 99 27.40 0.71 10.26
CA THR A 99 26.23 0.50 9.42
C THR A 99 25.61 1.83 9.02
N PHE A 100 24.86 1.87 7.92
CA PHE A 100 24.13 3.10 7.54
C PHE A 100 23.02 3.45 8.56
N LEU A 101 22.51 2.45 9.29
CA LEU A 101 21.56 2.65 10.39
C LEU A 101 22.21 3.26 11.63
N GLY A 102 23.54 3.19 11.73
CA GLY A 102 24.34 3.82 12.78
C GLY A 102 24.55 5.32 12.58
N GLU A 103 24.41 5.83 11.34
CA GLU A 103 24.47 7.26 11.05
C GLU A 103 23.24 7.97 11.60
N MET A 104 23.45 9.07 12.33
CA MET A 104 22.35 9.84 12.92
C MET A 104 21.90 10.99 12.02
N LYS A 105 20.58 11.19 11.95
CA LYS A 105 19.98 12.27 11.15
C LYS A 105 19.92 13.57 11.96
N ASP A 106 20.46 14.66 11.42
CA ASP A 106 20.26 16.00 12.00
C ASP A 106 18.78 16.42 11.86
N VAL A 107 18.14 16.67 12.99
CA VAL A 107 16.75 17.13 13.11
C VAL A 107 16.67 18.43 13.92
N THR A 108 17.77 19.18 13.99
CA THR A 108 17.82 20.47 14.68
C THR A 108 16.74 21.41 14.11
N PRO A 109 15.84 21.97 14.96
CA PRO A 109 14.74 22.82 14.48
C PRO A 109 15.24 24.02 13.66
N SER A 110 14.54 24.32 12.56
CA SER A 110 14.83 25.49 11.74
C SER A 110 14.70 26.78 12.57
N GLY A 111 15.74 27.62 12.57
CA GLY A 111 15.80 28.84 13.37
C GLY A 111 16.43 28.68 14.77
N ALA A 112 16.93 27.48 15.12
CA ALA A 112 17.72 27.31 16.33
C ALA A 112 18.99 28.17 16.32
N LYS A 113 19.36 28.75 17.48
CA LYS A 113 20.57 29.59 17.63
C LYS A 113 21.88 28.84 17.33
N LYS A 114 21.87 27.53 17.53
CA LYS A 114 22.98 26.62 17.23
C LYS A 114 22.48 25.58 16.22
N THR A 115 23.30 25.25 15.24
CA THR A 115 23.00 24.22 14.23
C THR A 115 23.55 22.87 14.66
N LYS A 116 23.02 21.75 14.12
CA LYS A 116 23.53 20.39 14.38
C LYS A 116 23.65 20.08 15.88
N THR A 117 22.58 20.32 16.63
CA THR A 117 22.51 20.05 18.08
C THR A 117 21.53 18.95 18.43
N VAL A 118 20.58 18.63 17.55
CA VAL A 118 19.61 17.54 17.79
C VAL A 118 19.75 16.51 16.68
N PHE A 119 20.10 15.29 17.07
CA PHE A 119 20.25 14.16 16.18
C PHE A 119 19.23 13.08 16.50
N GLU A 120 18.75 12.39 15.49
CA GLU A 120 17.77 11.31 15.60
C GLU A 120 18.36 9.99 15.10
N PHE A 121 18.11 8.90 15.84
CA PHE A 121 18.46 7.56 15.39
C PHE A 121 17.56 7.14 14.22
N MET A 122 18.13 6.39 13.26
CA MET A 122 17.38 5.89 12.10
C MET A 122 16.28 4.90 12.50
N VAL A 123 16.51 4.13 13.57
CA VAL A 123 15.53 3.20 14.14
C VAL A 123 15.33 3.53 15.61
N LYS A 124 14.07 3.57 16.04
CA LYS A 124 13.66 3.99 17.39
C LYS A 124 12.38 3.25 17.82
N PRO A 125 12.12 3.06 19.12
CA PRO A 125 12.86 3.56 20.29
C PRO A 125 14.15 2.80 20.64
N VAL A 126 15.07 3.46 21.34
CA VAL A 126 16.41 2.93 21.72
C VAL A 126 16.57 2.78 23.23
N ILE A 127 17.49 1.92 23.66
CA ILE A 127 17.87 1.76 25.07
C ILE A 127 18.95 2.79 25.41
N PRO A 128 18.69 3.85 26.19
CA PRO A 128 19.64 4.95 26.40
C PRO A 128 21.00 4.52 26.96
N SER A 129 21.01 3.53 27.86
CA SER A 129 22.24 3.02 28.48
C SER A 129 23.14 2.23 27.54
N SER A 130 22.65 1.85 26.35
CA SER A 130 23.42 1.10 25.35
C SER A 130 24.10 1.99 24.31
N VAL A 131 23.78 3.28 24.29
CA VAL A 131 24.21 4.20 23.24
C VAL A 131 25.68 4.57 23.42
N ILE A 132 26.45 4.38 22.36
CA ILE A 132 27.81 4.90 22.23
C ILE A 132 27.83 5.80 21.00
N LEU A 133 28.27 7.05 21.18
CA LEU A 133 28.33 8.05 20.12
C LEU A 133 29.76 8.22 19.61
N TYR A 134 29.89 8.45 18.31
CA TYR A 134 31.17 8.60 17.63
C TYR A 134 31.12 9.81 16.71
N ARG A 135 32.27 10.46 16.55
CA ARG A 135 32.49 11.44 15.47
C ARG A 135 32.75 10.71 14.16
N GLU A 136 32.73 11.48 13.07
CA GLU A 136 33.02 10.98 11.72
C GLU A 136 34.42 10.34 11.58
N ASP A 137 35.39 10.75 12.40
CA ASP A 137 36.73 10.14 12.46
C ASP A 137 36.79 8.82 13.26
N GLY A 138 35.64 8.36 13.78
CA GLY A 138 35.53 7.15 14.60
C GLY A 138 35.89 7.33 16.08
N SER A 139 36.28 8.54 16.51
CA SER A 139 36.54 8.82 17.92
C SER A 139 35.26 8.82 18.74
N MET A 140 35.29 8.21 19.94
CA MET A 140 34.14 8.23 20.84
C MET A 140 33.86 9.64 21.38
N ILE A 141 32.58 9.99 21.48
CA ILE A 141 32.12 11.22 22.12
C ILE A 141 31.83 10.92 23.59
N ASP A 142 32.76 11.32 24.45
CA ASP A 142 32.62 11.18 25.90
C ASP A 142 31.67 12.24 26.47
N GLN A 143 30.65 11.81 27.22
CA GLN A 143 29.68 12.68 27.89
C GLN A 143 30.32 13.54 29.00
N ALA A 144 31.49 13.16 29.51
CA ALA A 144 32.25 13.98 30.45
C ALA A 144 32.73 15.27 29.80
N THR A 145 33.18 15.20 28.54
CA THR A 145 33.75 16.32 27.78
C THR A 145 32.73 17.04 26.91
N THR A 146 31.82 16.29 26.27
CA THR A 146 30.77 16.82 25.40
C THR A 146 29.42 16.52 26.01
N LYS A 147 28.75 17.51 26.59
CA LYS A 147 27.47 17.30 27.27
C LYS A 147 26.35 17.06 26.25
N TYR A 148 25.68 15.91 26.39
CA TYR A 148 24.50 15.53 25.61
C TYR A 148 23.46 14.81 26.47
N LEU A 149 22.21 14.78 26.01
CA LEU A 149 21.08 14.08 26.60
C LEU A 149 20.47 13.12 25.59
N ILE A 150 20.14 11.90 26.02
CA ILE A 150 19.51 10.88 25.18
C ILE A 150 18.05 10.73 25.62
N ASP A 151 17.12 10.94 24.69
CA ASP A 151 15.72 10.56 24.84
C ASP A 151 15.50 9.23 24.11
N GLY A 152 15.45 8.13 24.88
CA GLY A 152 15.31 6.78 24.34
C GLY A 152 13.98 6.54 23.62
N GLU A 153 12.90 7.16 24.09
CA GLU A 153 11.56 6.98 23.54
C GLU A 153 11.42 7.70 22.20
N LYS A 154 11.85 8.97 22.16
CA LYS A 154 11.87 9.75 20.92
C LYS A 154 13.01 9.37 19.99
N GLY A 155 14.00 8.61 20.49
CA GLY A 155 15.19 8.24 19.73
C GLY A 155 16.01 9.46 19.31
N THR A 156 16.17 10.44 20.21
CA THR A 156 16.95 11.64 19.92
C THR A 156 18.11 11.84 20.89
N VAL A 157 19.16 12.47 20.39
CA VAL A 157 20.29 12.95 21.17
C VAL A 157 20.38 14.45 21.02
N THR A 158 20.35 15.17 22.14
CA THR A 158 20.48 16.63 22.19
C THR A 158 21.82 17.01 22.77
N PHE A 159 22.65 17.68 21.98
CA PHE A 159 23.92 18.25 22.39
C PHE A 159 23.75 19.71 22.84
N ASN A 160 24.56 20.13 23.82
CA ASN A 160 24.58 21.53 24.25
C ASN A 160 25.25 22.45 23.20
N ASP A 161 26.18 21.91 22.42
CA ASP A 161 26.98 22.61 21.42
C ASP A 161 26.84 21.97 20.04
N SER A 162 27.08 22.76 18.98
CA SER A 162 27.04 22.30 17.60
C SER A 162 28.06 21.21 17.34
N GLN A 163 27.64 20.15 16.65
CA GLN A 163 28.53 19.07 16.24
C GLN A 163 29.09 19.32 14.83
N VAL A 164 30.35 18.93 14.63
CA VAL A 164 31.05 19.02 13.34
C VAL A 164 30.97 17.66 12.64
N GLY A 165 30.73 17.68 11.33
CA GLY A 165 30.66 16.45 10.53
C GLY A 165 29.40 15.63 10.78
N LYS A 166 29.52 14.33 10.53
CA LYS A 166 28.51 13.31 10.86
C LYS A 166 28.65 12.83 12.30
N VAL A 167 27.51 12.44 12.90
CA VAL A 167 27.47 11.75 14.18
C VAL A 167 27.06 10.31 13.91
N LEU A 168 27.88 9.36 14.37
CA LEU A 168 27.63 7.93 14.24
C LEU A 168 27.32 7.36 15.62
N SER A 169 26.62 6.23 15.65
CA SER A 169 26.17 5.63 16.90
C SER A 169 26.14 4.11 16.84
N THR A 170 26.49 3.49 17.97
CA THR A 170 26.18 2.09 18.26
C THR A 170 25.11 2.08 19.35
N TYR A 171 24.00 1.37 19.14
CA TYR A 171 22.87 1.40 20.06
C TYR A 171 22.03 0.13 19.98
N SER A 172 21.39 -0.22 21.10
CA SER A 172 20.43 -1.33 21.18
C SER A 172 19.01 -0.81 21.10
N LEU A 173 18.13 -1.57 20.44
CA LEU A 173 16.72 -1.22 20.34
C LEU A 173 15.91 -1.79 21.48
N THR A 174 14.82 -1.09 21.82
CA THR A 174 13.81 -1.63 22.74
C THR A 174 12.95 -2.71 22.08
N ASP A 175 12.25 -3.52 22.87
CA ASP A 175 11.28 -4.54 22.39
C ASP A 175 10.15 -3.95 21.51
N ASN A 176 9.92 -2.63 21.59
CA ASN A 176 8.89 -1.92 20.84
C ASN A 176 9.39 -1.31 19.53
N ALA A 177 10.69 -1.36 19.25
CA ALA A 177 11.21 -0.83 18.00
C ALA A 177 10.74 -1.70 16.82
N PRO A 178 10.54 -1.10 15.63
CA PRO A 178 10.21 -1.85 14.42
C PRO A 178 11.21 -2.99 14.17
N ASP A 179 10.67 -4.19 13.95
CA ASP A 179 11.49 -5.34 13.55
C ASP A 179 11.66 -5.38 12.03
N LEU A 180 12.49 -6.29 11.54
CA LEU A 180 12.73 -6.43 10.11
C LEU A 180 11.45 -6.85 9.37
N VAL A 181 11.16 -6.16 8.27
CA VAL A 181 9.95 -6.43 7.49
C VAL A 181 10.16 -7.68 6.62
N LYS A 182 9.41 -8.72 6.93
CA LYS A 182 9.45 -10.02 6.23
C LYS A 182 8.27 -10.24 5.28
N ARG A 183 7.22 -9.43 5.44
CA ARG A 183 5.96 -9.53 4.71
C ARG A 183 5.14 -8.25 4.86
N LEU A 184 4.28 -8.00 3.89
CA LEU A 184 3.36 -6.87 3.83
C LEU A 184 1.96 -7.36 3.47
N TRP A 185 0.92 -6.79 4.06
CA TRP A 185 -0.47 -7.06 3.67
C TRP A 185 -1.11 -5.83 3.07
N PHE A 186 -1.36 -5.87 1.77
CA PHE A 186 -2.00 -4.83 1.00
C PHE A 186 -3.51 -5.03 0.96
N PHE A 187 -4.28 -3.96 0.89
CA PHE A 187 -5.73 -4.01 0.78
C PHE A 187 -6.28 -2.77 0.10
N THR A 188 -7.50 -2.86 -0.44
CA THR A 188 -8.20 -1.73 -1.07
C THR A 188 -9.46 -1.38 -0.28
N PHE A 189 -9.97 -0.16 -0.47
CA PHE A 189 -11.16 0.35 0.23
C PHE A 189 -11.84 1.45 -0.61
N GLU A 190 -13.07 1.84 -0.27
CA GLU A 190 -13.77 2.95 -0.94
C GLU A 190 -13.63 4.28 -0.18
N GLY A 191 -13.28 4.23 1.10
CA GLY A 191 -12.99 5.38 1.95
C GLY A 191 -12.63 4.96 3.37
N PHE A 192 -12.23 5.90 4.21
CA PHE A 192 -12.04 5.65 5.63
C PHE A 192 -12.45 6.86 6.46
N ILE A 193 -12.85 6.60 7.69
CA ILE A 193 -13.18 7.59 8.69
C ILE A 193 -12.19 7.35 9.84
N PRO A 194 -11.35 8.34 10.21
CA PRO A 194 -10.37 8.21 11.29
C PRO A 194 -11.05 8.28 12.65
N THR A 195 -12.06 7.43 12.85
CA THR A 195 -12.79 7.30 14.11
C THR A 195 -12.81 5.85 14.56
N ARG A 196 -13.01 5.67 15.85
CA ARG A 196 -13.14 4.35 16.47
C ARG A 196 -14.23 4.37 17.53
N PHE A 197 -15.03 3.30 17.56
CA PHE A 197 -16.03 3.12 18.59
C PHE A 197 -15.40 2.61 19.89
N ILE A 198 -15.79 3.24 21.00
CA ILE A 198 -15.61 2.73 22.35
C ILE A 198 -17.01 2.39 22.86
N LEU A 199 -17.23 1.09 23.09
CA LEU A 199 -18.51 0.56 23.54
C LEU A 199 -18.34 -0.03 24.93
N ARG A 200 -19.25 0.25 25.85
CA ARG A 200 -19.29 -0.30 27.22
C ARG A 200 -19.29 -1.82 27.23
N SER A 201 -19.96 -2.44 26.26
CA SER A 201 -20.03 -3.90 26.11
C SER A 201 -18.69 -4.54 25.74
N GLU A 202 -17.77 -3.78 25.16
CA GLU A 202 -16.49 -4.29 24.65
C GLU A 202 -15.29 -3.81 25.47
N ARG A 203 -15.33 -2.54 25.92
CA ARG A 203 -14.24 -1.84 26.63
C ARG A 203 -14.79 -1.07 27.83
N PRO A 204 -15.29 -1.75 28.88
CA PRO A 204 -15.81 -1.09 30.08
C PRO A 204 -14.75 -0.22 30.76
N ASP A 205 -13.48 -0.61 30.66
CA ASP A 205 -12.33 0.12 31.20
C ASP A 205 -12.19 1.53 30.63
N LEU A 206 -12.42 1.69 29.32
CA LEU A 206 -12.33 2.96 28.60
C LEU A 206 -13.66 3.72 28.55
N ALA A 207 -14.77 2.99 28.61
CA ALA A 207 -16.11 3.55 28.51
C ALA A 207 -16.57 4.25 29.80
N GLU A 208 -15.97 3.93 30.95
CA GLU A 208 -16.19 4.65 32.21
C GLU A 208 -15.41 5.98 32.22
N LEU A 209 -16.08 7.07 32.59
CA LEU A 209 -15.48 8.41 32.69
C LEU A 209 -14.94 8.65 34.11
N GLU A 210 -13.88 9.45 34.21
CA GLU A 210 -13.30 9.88 35.50
C GLU A 210 -14.07 11.05 36.08
N ASP A 211 -14.54 10.92 37.31
CA ASP A 211 -15.13 12.02 38.07
C ASP A 211 -14.05 13.05 38.48
N LYS A 212 -14.22 14.31 38.04
CA LYS A 212 -13.34 15.44 38.39
C LYS A 212 -13.92 16.32 39.51
N LYS A 213 -15.04 15.91 40.12
CA LYS A 213 -15.85 16.62 41.11
C LYS A 213 -16.57 17.84 40.53
N GLY A 214 -17.67 18.23 41.18
CA GLY A 214 -18.47 19.40 40.80
C GLY A 214 -19.27 19.22 39.52
N GLY A 215 -19.84 18.02 39.30
CA GLY A 215 -20.63 17.69 38.10
C GLY A 215 -19.82 17.50 36.82
N VAL A 216 -18.48 17.46 36.88
CA VAL A 216 -17.62 17.33 35.70
C VAL A 216 -17.01 15.94 35.64
N PHE A 217 -17.20 15.28 34.51
CA PHE A 217 -16.60 13.99 34.18
C PHE A 217 -15.67 14.14 32.99
N SER A 218 -14.54 13.43 32.97
CA SER A 218 -13.62 13.43 31.82
C SER A 218 -13.46 12.04 31.23
N PHE A 219 -13.33 11.97 29.91
CA PHE A 219 -12.95 10.72 29.25
C PHE A 219 -11.52 10.33 29.66
N LYS A 220 -11.31 9.04 29.97
CA LYS A 220 -10.00 8.49 30.39
C LYS A 220 -8.92 8.59 29.31
N MET A 221 -9.29 8.76 28.04
CA MET A 221 -8.37 8.85 26.91
C MET A 221 -8.28 10.27 26.39
N LYS A 222 -7.17 10.94 26.70
CA LYS A 222 -6.76 12.12 25.92
C LYS A 222 -5.26 12.15 25.71
N LYS A 223 -4.81 11.50 24.63
CA LYS A 223 -3.59 11.93 23.95
C LYS A 223 -3.94 13.15 23.11
N GLY A 224 -3.01 14.09 22.93
CA GLY A 224 -3.26 15.41 22.32
C GLY A 224 -3.76 15.41 20.87
N ASN A 225 -3.85 14.26 20.21
CA ASN A 225 -4.32 14.10 18.84
C ASN A 225 -5.70 13.43 18.74
N GLN A 226 -6.49 13.46 19.80
CA GLN A 226 -7.80 12.80 19.90
C GLN A 226 -8.86 13.78 20.38
N ARG A 227 -10.08 13.66 19.84
CA ARG A 227 -11.26 14.40 20.30
C ARG A 227 -12.52 13.53 20.28
N ILE A 228 -13.51 13.91 21.08
CA ILE A 228 -14.80 13.21 21.07
C ILE A 228 -15.60 13.71 19.88
N ARG A 229 -16.02 12.81 19.00
CA ARG A 229 -16.76 13.20 17.81
C ARG A 229 -18.15 13.73 18.18
N GLU A 230 -18.51 14.87 17.59
CA GLU A 230 -19.81 15.51 17.83
C GLU A 230 -20.98 14.57 17.52
N ASN A 231 -22.03 14.63 18.35
CA ASN A 231 -23.29 13.88 18.19
C ASN A 231 -23.12 12.35 18.03
N SER A 232 -22.05 11.78 18.58
CA SER A 232 -21.73 10.35 18.41
C SER A 232 -21.50 9.63 19.74
N TYR A 233 -22.20 10.05 20.78
CA TYR A 233 -22.08 9.52 22.14
C TYR A 233 -23.44 9.29 22.78
N LYS A 234 -23.49 8.36 23.73
CA LYS A 234 -24.63 8.11 24.62
C LYS A 234 -24.09 7.86 26.02
N PHE A 235 -24.62 8.57 27.00
CA PHE A 235 -24.21 8.45 28.40
C PHE A 235 -25.19 7.62 29.21
N TYR A 236 -24.67 6.90 30.20
CA TYR A 236 -25.40 5.98 31.05
C TYR A 236 -24.90 6.10 32.49
N ASP A 237 -25.82 6.02 33.45
CA ASP A 237 -25.51 5.99 34.89
C ASP A 237 -24.94 4.64 35.36
N LYS A 238 -25.14 3.58 34.55
CA LYS A 238 -24.76 2.20 34.87
C LYS A 238 -24.11 1.53 33.67
N LEU A 239 -23.13 0.66 33.95
CA LEU A 239 -22.41 -0.09 32.92
C LEU A 239 -23.33 -0.94 32.03
N THR A 240 -24.37 -1.56 32.60
CA THR A 240 -25.35 -2.39 31.87
C THR A 240 -26.66 -1.64 31.56
N GLY A 241 -26.72 -0.33 31.80
CA GLY A 241 -27.91 0.47 31.55
C GLY A 241 -28.27 0.50 30.06
N THR A 242 -29.56 0.40 29.75
CA THR A 242 -30.08 0.45 28.37
C THR A 242 -30.68 1.80 28.01
N VAL A 243 -31.09 2.58 29.01
CA VAL A 243 -31.67 3.93 28.83
C VAL A 243 -30.54 4.97 28.94
N PRO A 244 -30.27 5.76 27.89
CA PRO A 244 -29.30 6.83 27.97
C PRO A 244 -29.84 8.01 28.80
N LEU A 245 -28.94 8.78 29.41
CA LEU A 245 -29.25 10.04 30.09
C LEU A 245 -29.78 11.08 29.09
N ASP A 246 -30.61 12.02 29.56
CA ASP A 246 -31.17 13.06 28.72
C ASP A 246 -30.07 14.05 28.30
N SER A 247 -30.03 14.38 27.01
CA SER A 247 -29.10 15.38 26.46
C SER A 247 -29.26 16.78 27.06
N ALA A 248 -30.40 17.08 27.69
CA ALA A 248 -30.63 18.34 28.40
C ALA A 248 -29.86 18.43 29.73
N ASP A 249 -29.45 17.29 30.31
CA ASP A 249 -28.85 17.24 31.65
C ASP A 249 -27.35 17.57 31.65
N TYR A 250 -26.71 17.53 30.48
CA TYR A 250 -25.27 17.67 30.34
C TYR A 250 -24.85 18.50 29.13
N THR A 251 -23.63 19.04 29.21
CA THR A 251 -22.92 19.67 28.09
C THR A 251 -21.60 18.95 27.86
N VAL A 252 -21.18 18.77 26.60
CA VAL A 252 -19.94 18.08 26.26
C VAL A 252 -18.98 19.08 25.62
N ASP A 253 -17.78 19.17 26.17
CA ASP A 253 -16.64 19.82 25.52
C ASP A 253 -15.87 18.75 24.73
N HIS A 254 -16.03 18.79 23.41
CA HIS A 254 -15.47 17.81 22.48
C HIS A 254 -13.95 17.86 22.39
N GLU A 255 -13.39 19.07 22.55
CA GLU A 255 -11.95 19.31 22.47
C GLU A 255 -11.30 19.08 23.83
N ALA A 256 -11.92 19.51 24.94
CA ALA A 256 -11.42 19.23 26.29
C ALA A 256 -11.59 17.77 26.68
N GLY A 257 -12.61 17.07 26.15
CA GLY A 257 -12.95 15.71 26.52
C GLY A 257 -13.63 15.64 27.89
N THR A 258 -14.54 16.59 28.15
CA THR A 258 -15.25 16.69 29.44
C THR A 258 -16.75 16.79 29.25
N VAL A 259 -17.49 16.25 30.20
CA VAL A 259 -18.95 16.30 30.28
C VAL A 259 -19.32 17.01 31.57
N THR A 260 -20.12 18.05 31.48
CA THR A 260 -20.52 18.88 32.62
C THR A 260 -22.02 18.79 32.82
N PHE A 261 -22.42 18.31 33.99
CA PHE A 261 -23.81 18.25 34.46
C PHE A 261 -24.18 19.52 35.24
N SER A 262 -25.44 19.90 35.18
CA SER A 262 -25.99 20.94 36.04
C SER A 262 -26.22 20.42 37.46
N GLY A 263 -26.16 21.30 38.46
CA GLY A 263 -26.25 20.89 39.87
C GLY A 263 -27.54 20.15 40.20
N GLY A 264 -27.42 18.93 40.73
CA GLY A 264 -28.54 18.08 41.17
C GLY A 264 -28.93 16.93 40.25
N THR A 265 -28.36 16.84 39.03
CA THR A 265 -28.60 15.74 38.07
C THR A 265 -27.37 14.86 37.82
N GLU A 266 -26.30 15.04 38.62
CA GLU A 266 -25.04 14.32 38.43
C GLU A 266 -25.15 12.82 38.79
N PRO A 267 -24.71 11.90 37.92
CA PRO A 267 -24.71 10.47 38.21
C PRO A 267 -23.54 10.10 39.13
N LEU A 268 -23.70 9.04 39.94
CA LEU A 268 -22.63 8.54 40.81
C LEU A 268 -21.44 7.93 40.04
N ALA A 269 -21.73 7.36 38.87
CA ALA A 269 -20.74 6.86 37.92
C ALA A 269 -21.28 7.11 36.51
N LEU A 270 -20.40 7.46 35.58
CA LEU A 270 -20.78 7.80 34.22
C LEU A 270 -20.07 6.87 33.23
N PHE A 271 -20.86 6.23 32.38
CA PHE A 271 -20.39 5.38 31.31
C PHE A 271 -20.85 5.94 29.96
N ALA A 272 -20.07 5.74 28.92
CA ALA A 272 -20.39 6.22 27.58
C ALA A 272 -20.16 5.15 26.50
N ASP A 273 -21.09 5.05 25.56
CA ASP A 273 -20.82 4.50 24.23
C ASP A 273 -20.51 5.70 23.32
N TYR A 274 -19.32 5.78 22.73
CA TYR A 274 -18.89 6.98 21.98
C TYR A 274 -17.94 6.69 20.81
N GLU A 275 -17.88 7.60 19.84
CA GLU A 275 -16.81 7.61 18.83
C GLU A 275 -15.68 8.57 19.21
N LEU A 276 -14.45 8.05 19.15
CA LEU A 276 -13.22 8.84 19.24
C LEU A 276 -12.75 9.19 17.84
N GLU A 277 -12.46 10.47 17.57
CA GLU A 277 -11.89 10.95 16.32
C GLU A 277 -10.40 11.25 16.49
N TYR A 278 -9.58 10.83 15.53
CA TYR A 278 -8.15 11.06 15.51
C TYR A 278 -7.80 12.21 14.56
N VAL A 279 -6.95 13.12 15.04
CA VAL A 279 -6.43 14.25 14.29
C VAL A 279 -5.04 13.91 13.79
N LYS A 280 -4.76 14.22 12.51
CA LYS A 280 -3.44 14.02 11.91
C LYS A 280 -2.43 15.01 12.47
N ASP A 281 -1.21 14.55 12.67
CA ASP A 281 -0.06 15.43 12.84
C ASP A 281 0.44 16.02 11.50
N ALA A 282 1.47 16.86 11.56
CA ALA A 282 2.08 17.50 10.39
C ALA A 282 2.68 16.49 9.38
N ASN A 283 2.92 15.25 9.79
CA ASN A 283 3.45 14.17 8.95
C ASN A 283 2.34 13.27 8.39
N GLY A 284 1.06 13.64 8.57
CA GLY A 284 -0.08 12.85 8.12
C GLY A 284 -0.37 11.61 8.97
N SER A 285 0.22 11.50 10.16
CA SER A 285 0.04 10.38 11.07
C SER A 285 -1.08 10.62 12.09
N TYR A 286 -1.92 9.62 12.33
CA TYR A 286 -2.87 9.56 13.44
C TYR A 286 -2.25 8.99 14.73
N GLY A 287 -0.95 8.66 14.71
CA GLY A 287 -0.22 8.15 15.87
C GLY A 287 -0.65 6.75 16.30
N ASP A 288 -0.49 6.49 17.60
CA ASP A 288 -0.77 5.19 18.23
C ASP A 288 -2.23 5.09 18.68
N ILE A 289 -2.92 4.07 18.17
CA ILE A 289 -4.33 3.77 18.45
C ILE A 289 -4.40 2.46 19.24
N GLU A 290 -4.85 2.51 20.50
CA GLU A 290 -4.85 1.32 21.37
C GLU A 290 -5.96 0.34 20.99
N VAL A 291 -5.64 -0.82 20.42
CA VAL A 291 -6.60 -1.86 20.03
C VAL A 291 -6.60 -3.06 20.99
N ASN A 292 -7.55 -3.97 20.78
CA ASN A 292 -7.59 -5.24 21.50
C ASN A 292 -6.32 -6.06 21.25
N LYS A 293 -6.00 -6.97 22.18
CA LYS A 293 -4.81 -7.83 22.09
C LYS A 293 -4.81 -8.62 20.77
N PHE A 294 -3.66 -8.63 20.11
CA PHE A 294 -3.44 -9.34 18.86
C PHE A 294 -1.99 -9.82 18.75
N ASN A 295 -1.77 -10.91 18.01
CA ASN A 295 -0.46 -11.41 17.65
C ASN A 295 -0.05 -10.90 16.25
N PRO A 296 1.04 -10.12 16.12
CA PRO A 296 1.49 -9.59 14.83
C PRO A 296 1.97 -10.67 13.85
N GLN A 297 2.22 -11.90 14.32
CA GLN A 297 2.61 -13.04 13.47
C GLN A 297 1.41 -13.77 12.84
N VAL A 298 0.20 -13.54 13.36
CA VAL A 298 -1.02 -14.18 12.86
C VAL A 298 -1.74 -13.21 11.93
N PRO A 299 -1.83 -13.50 10.60
CA PRO A 299 -2.32 -12.53 9.62
C PRO A 299 -3.72 -11.99 9.92
N THR A 300 -4.64 -12.86 10.36
CA THR A 300 -6.03 -12.46 10.69
C THR A 300 -6.11 -11.55 11.91
N GLU A 301 -5.24 -11.75 12.89
CA GLU A 301 -5.20 -10.91 14.09
C GLU A 301 -4.53 -9.56 13.80
N LEU A 302 -3.42 -9.56 13.05
CA LEU A 302 -2.75 -8.34 12.61
C LEU A 302 -3.67 -7.44 11.78
N MET A 303 -4.31 -8.00 10.74
CA MET A 303 -5.21 -7.23 9.89
C MET A 303 -6.51 -6.87 10.61
N GLY A 304 -6.95 -7.70 11.57
CA GLY A 304 -8.05 -7.35 12.45
C GLY A 304 -7.75 -6.14 13.34
N ALA A 305 -6.53 -6.05 13.86
CA ALA A 305 -6.05 -4.88 14.61
C ALA A 305 -5.98 -3.63 13.74
N ALA A 306 -5.46 -3.73 12.51
CA ALA A 306 -5.46 -2.62 11.56
C ALA A 306 -6.88 -2.11 11.26
N TYR A 307 -7.82 -3.02 10.98
CA TYR A 307 -9.20 -2.65 10.64
C TYR A 307 -10.06 -2.23 11.84
N ASP A 308 -9.66 -2.52 13.08
CA ASP A 308 -10.33 -2.00 14.28
C ASP A 308 -9.82 -0.61 14.69
N ALA A 309 -8.61 -0.22 14.28
CA ALA A 309 -8.02 1.06 14.67
C ALA A 309 -8.79 2.26 14.10
N VAL A 310 -9.25 2.14 12.85
CA VAL A 310 -10.06 3.16 12.15
C VAL A 310 -11.18 2.49 11.37
N ARG A 311 -12.22 3.24 11.02
CA ARG A 311 -13.35 2.70 10.25
C ARG A 311 -13.07 2.77 8.76
N PHE A 312 -13.02 1.61 8.12
CA PHE A 312 -12.96 1.52 6.66
C PHE A 312 -14.36 1.39 6.05
N VAL A 313 -14.55 2.02 4.90
CA VAL A 313 -15.74 1.85 4.05
C VAL A 313 -15.41 0.77 3.05
N TYR A 314 -16.05 -0.39 3.22
CA TYR A 314 -15.89 -1.58 2.39
C TYR A 314 -14.42 -1.97 2.14
N PRO A 315 -13.63 -2.33 3.17
CA PRO A 315 -12.27 -2.81 2.95
C PRO A 315 -12.24 -4.21 2.31
N SER A 316 -11.26 -4.48 1.46
CA SER A 316 -11.05 -5.79 0.84
C SER A 316 -10.56 -6.84 1.84
N LEU A 317 -10.61 -8.12 1.45
CA LEU A 317 -9.73 -9.10 2.10
C LEU A 317 -8.26 -8.71 1.80
N PRO A 318 -7.32 -8.84 2.75
CA PRO A 318 -5.93 -8.44 2.50
C PRO A 318 -5.16 -9.41 1.59
N THR A 319 -4.37 -8.84 0.68
CA THR A 319 -3.43 -9.51 -0.21
C THR A 319 -2.03 -9.47 0.39
N ALA A 320 -1.45 -10.63 0.70
CA ALA A 320 -0.10 -10.73 1.26
C ALA A 320 0.99 -10.63 0.19
N VAL A 321 2.14 -10.08 0.57
CA VAL A 321 3.41 -10.14 -0.15
C VAL A 321 4.47 -10.64 0.83
N SER A 322 5.03 -11.83 0.61
CA SER A 322 6.04 -12.45 1.49
C SER A 322 7.40 -12.50 0.79
N PHE A 323 8.48 -12.13 1.48
CA PHE A 323 9.83 -12.10 0.87
C PHE A 323 10.61 -13.40 1.04
N ILE A 324 10.25 -14.20 2.05
CA ILE A 324 10.95 -15.43 2.43
C ILE A 324 9.95 -16.56 2.72
N PRO A 325 10.34 -17.84 2.54
CA PRO A 325 9.50 -18.98 2.89
C PRO A 325 9.38 -19.19 4.41
N GLN A 326 10.37 -18.76 5.18
CA GLN A 326 10.41 -18.96 6.63
C GLN A 326 9.45 -18.02 7.39
N ASN A 327 9.08 -18.44 8.60
CA ASN A 327 8.29 -17.63 9.52
C ASN A 327 9.03 -16.37 9.99
N ASP A 328 10.36 -16.44 10.13
CA ASP A 328 11.20 -15.37 10.63
C ASP A 328 12.45 -15.23 9.79
N ILE A 329 12.99 -14.02 9.76
CA ILE A 329 14.27 -13.74 9.13
C ILE A 329 15.37 -14.38 10.01
N GLY A 330 16.13 -15.31 9.42
CA GLY A 330 17.24 -15.98 10.10
C GLY A 330 18.46 -15.08 10.27
N LEU A 331 19.47 -15.54 11.01
CA LEU A 331 20.72 -14.81 11.27
C LEU A 331 21.52 -14.44 10.01
N GLY A 332 21.24 -15.07 8.87
CA GLY A 332 21.88 -14.75 7.59
C GLY A 332 21.55 -13.35 7.08
N TRP A 333 20.37 -12.82 7.42
CA TRP A 333 19.97 -11.46 7.06
C TRP A 333 20.00 -10.56 8.29
N GLY A 334 20.76 -9.48 8.19
CA GLY A 334 20.89 -8.47 9.23
C GLY A 334 19.90 -7.32 9.06
N ARG A 335 19.99 -6.34 9.97
CA ARG A 335 19.21 -5.09 9.83
C ARG A 335 19.63 -4.24 8.63
N ASP A 336 20.86 -4.43 8.18
CA ASP A 336 21.42 -3.76 7.02
C ASP A 336 21.07 -4.47 5.70
N SER A 337 20.42 -5.63 5.76
CA SER A 337 19.98 -6.32 4.55
C SER A 337 19.00 -5.45 3.76
N GLN A 338 19.07 -5.60 2.45
CA GLN A 338 18.29 -4.82 1.51
C GLN A 338 17.21 -5.68 0.86
N VAL A 339 16.13 -5.03 0.44
CA VAL A 339 15.12 -5.59 -0.44
C VAL A 339 15.29 -4.89 -1.78
N TYR A 340 15.68 -5.67 -2.79
CA TYR A 340 15.64 -5.30 -4.18
C TYR A 340 14.17 -5.11 -4.59
N TYR A 341 13.83 -3.92 -5.08
CA TYR A 341 12.48 -3.57 -5.48
C TYR A 341 12.49 -2.88 -6.84
N TRP A 342 11.89 -3.52 -7.84
CA TRP A 342 11.84 -2.99 -9.21
C TRP A 342 10.45 -3.15 -9.79
N GLY A 343 10.11 -2.27 -10.73
CA GLY A 343 8.74 -2.18 -11.22
C GLY A 343 8.46 -0.95 -12.06
N ASN A 344 7.17 -0.75 -12.34
CA ASN A 344 6.62 0.45 -12.97
C ASN A 344 5.52 1.03 -12.07
N ILE A 345 5.62 2.31 -11.76
CA ILE A 345 4.64 3.06 -10.99
C ILE A 345 4.19 4.30 -11.75
N THR A 346 2.87 4.44 -11.84
CA THR A 346 2.19 5.62 -12.34
C THR A 346 1.03 5.94 -11.40
N LYS A 347 0.36 7.08 -11.59
CA LYS A 347 -0.88 7.39 -10.86
C LYS A 347 -2.03 6.40 -11.13
N ASP A 348 -1.90 5.55 -12.14
CA ASP A 348 -2.92 4.56 -12.48
C ASP A 348 -2.65 3.20 -11.86
N ARG A 349 -1.38 2.80 -11.74
CA ARG A 349 -1.00 1.46 -11.28
C ARG A 349 0.39 1.41 -10.66
N ILE A 350 0.60 0.36 -9.87
CA ILE A 350 1.88 -0.11 -9.36
C ILE A 350 2.00 -1.55 -9.83
N VAL A 351 3.07 -1.86 -10.56
CA VAL A 351 3.46 -3.23 -10.90
C VAL A 351 4.89 -3.42 -10.48
N SER A 352 5.16 -4.43 -9.67
CA SER A 352 6.48 -4.57 -9.08
C SER A 352 6.79 -5.95 -8.57
N TYR A 353 8.07 -6.16 -8.30
CA TYR A 353 8.61 -7.34 -7.67
C TYR A 353 9.52 -6.97 -6.52
N PHE A 354 9.40 -7.73 -5.44
CA PHE A 354 10.27 -7.64 -4.28
C PHE A 354 11.16 -8.86 -4.22
N ARG A 355 12.43 -8.67 -3.88
CA ARG A 355 13.35 -9.76 -3.54
C ARG A 355 14.27 -9.32 -2.40
N LEU A 356 14.27 -10.08 -1.30
CA LEU A 356 15.24 -9.88 -0.23
C LEU A 356 16.65 -10.22 -0.74
N ASP A 357 17.68 -9.59 -0.16
CA ASP A 357 19.08 -9.86 -0.47
C ASP A 357 19.37 -11.37 -0.60
N PRO A 358 19.73 -11.88 -1.79
CA PRO A 358 19.96 -13.30 -1.97
C PRO A 358 21.33 -13.76 -1.43
N ALA A 359 22.22 -12.86 -1.00
CA ALA A 359 23.58 -13.22 -0.60
C ALA A 359 23.65 -14.32 0.50
N PRO A 360 22.79 -14.33 1.53
CA PRO A 360 22.86 -15.37 2.57
C PRO A 360 22.33 -16.72 2.09
N ASP A 361 21.25 -16.72 1.32
CA ASP A 361 20.64 -17.92 0.74
C ASP A 361 19.74 -17.54 -0.45
N PRO A 362 20.24 -17.68 -1.70
CA PRO A 362 19.47 -17.32 -2.88
C PRO A 362 18.19 -18.14 -3.06
N GLU A 363 18.16 -19.39 -2.58
CA GLU A 363 17.01 -20.31 -2.72
C GLU A 363 15.89 -20.01 -1.72
N SER A 364 16.23 -19.35 -0.61
CA SER A 364 15.28 -18.92 0.43
C SER A 364 14.79 -17.48 0.26
N THR A 365 14.90 -16.90 -0.94
CA THR A 365 14.35 -15.56 -1.25
C THR A 365 13.36 -15.66 -2.39
N PHE A 366 12.19 -15.05 -2.22
CA PHE A 366 11.18 -15.02 -3.27
C PHE A 366 11.34 -13.82 -4.20
N PHE A 367 10.98 -14.02 -5.47
CA PHE A 367 10.51 -12.99 -6.39
C PHE A 367 9.01 -12.78 -6.15
N ALA A 368 8.67 -11.90 -5.22
CA ALA A 368 7.30 -11.67 -4.80
C ALA A 368 6.62 -10.58 -5.65
N PRO A 369 5.60 -10.93 -6.48
CA PRO A 369 4.90 -9.96 -7.31
C PRO A 369 3.92 -9.09 -6.53
N LEU A 370 3.69 -7.88 -7.02
CA LEU A 370 2.60 -7.01 -6.64
C LEU A 370 2.04 -6.28 -7.88
N TYR A 371 0.72 -6.33 -8.05
CA TYR A 371 -0.02 -5.45 -8.95
C TYR A 371 -1.09 -4.75 -8.13
N ILE A 372 -1.15 -3.42 -8.19
CA ILE A 372 -2.24 -2.61 -7.64
C ILE A 372 -2.63 -1.57 -8.67
N GLY A 373 -3.92 -1.39 -8.94
CA GLY A 373 -4.39 -0.24 -9.70
C GLY A 373 -5.27 -0.60 -10.89
N ARG A 374 -5.28 0.29 -11.88
CA ARG A 374 -6.20 0.28 -12.99
C ARG A 374 -6.11 -0.99 -13.84
N LEU A 375 -7.27 -1.55 -14.16
CA LEU A 375 -7.50 -2.49 -15.24
C LEU A 375 -7.90 -1.73 -16.51
N SER A 376 -7.27 -2.05 -17.64
CA SER A 376 -7.66 -1.53 -18.96
C SER A 376 -8.85 -2.33 -19.47
N THR A 377 -10.03 -1.71 -19.47
CA THR A 377 -11.32 -2.40 -19.63
C THR A 377 -11.66 -2.68 -21.08
N ILE A 378 -12.34 -3.80 -21.33
CA ILE A 378 -12.84 -4.18 -22.65
C ILE A 378 -14.36 -4.23 -22.58
N GLY A 379 -15.04 -3.51 -23.46
CA GLY A 379 -16.51 -3.44 -23.46
C GLY A 379 -17.06 -2.66 -22.25
N LYS A 380 -17.92 -3.31 -21.45
CA LYS A 380 -18.55 -2.65 -20.29
C LYS A 380 -17.58 -2.53 -19.12
N THR A 381 -17.28 -1.29 -18.74
CA THR A 381 -16.38 -0.96 -17.63
C THR A 381 -16.95 -1.43 -16.28
N PRO A 382 -16.16 -2.09 -15.42
CA PRO A 382 -16.51 -2.31 -14.03
C PRO A 382 -16.74 -0.99 -13.30
N ARG A 383 -17.58 -0.99 -12.26
CA ARG A 383 -17.84 0.25 -11.50
C ARG A 383 -16.59 0.78 -10.80
N MET A 384 -15.69 -0.11 -10.40
CA MET A 384 -14.34 0.21 -9.96
C MET A 384 -13.38 -0.83 -10.51
N ASN A 385 -12.52 -0.39 -11.42
CA ASN A 385 -11.55 -1.22 -12.14
C ASN A 385 -10.19 -1.29 -11.42
N ASN A 386 -10.18 -1.09 -10.10
CA ASN A 386 -8.98 -1.28 -9.29
C ASN A 386 -8.77 -2.78 -9.02
N VAL A 387 -7.57 -3.26 -9.29
CA VAL A 387 -7.18 -4.66 -9.18
C VAL A 387 -6.06 -4.80 -8.18
N ILE A 388 -6.07 -5.87 -7.38
CA ILE A 388 -4.91 -6.26 -6.59
C ILE A 388 -4.54 -7.73 -6.83
N ILE A 389 -3.25 -7.96 -7.03
CA ILE A 389 -2.63 -9.29 -7.17
C ILE A 389 -1.33 -9.27 -6.38
N GLY A 390 -1.08 -10.32 -5.59
CA GLY A 390 0.16 -10.45 -4.81
C GLY A 390 0.72 -11.86 -4.83
N GLY A 391 1.86 -12.04 -4.17
CA GLY A 391 2.54 -13.32 -4.03
C GLY A 391 3.05 -13.56 -2.62
N ALA A 392 2.62 -14.65 -2.02
CA ALA A 392 2.92 -14.96 -0.62
C ALA A 392 3.21 -16.43 -0.36
N ARG A 393 3.72 -16.73 0.83
CA ARG A 393 3.74 -18.09 1.37
C ARG A 393 2.32 -18.50 1.80
N SER A 394 2.07 -19.82 1.87
CA SER A 394 0.73 -20.34 2.22
C SER A 394 0.20 -19.85 3.57
N ASP A 395 1.07 -19.71 4.57
CA ASP A 395 0.65 -19.35 5.93
C ASP A 395 0.31 -17.86 6.10
N ASP A 396 0.77 -17.00 5.17
CA ASP A 396 0.46 -15.56 5.22
C ASP A 396 -0.84 -15.22 4.47
N GLU A 397 -1.35 -16.16 3.67
CA GLU A 397 -2.60 -16.01 2.93
C GLU A 397 -3.80 -16.02 3.90
N ILE A 398 -4.60 -14.95 3.84
CA ILE A 398 -5.90 -14.94 4.50
C ILE A 398 -6.93 -15.52 3.53
N GLN A 399 -7.48 -16.67 3.86
CA GLN A 399 -8.52 -17.31 3.05
C GLN A 399 -9.91 -16.84 3.45
N TYR A 400 -10.77 -16.67 2.45
CA TYR A 400 -12.17 -16.33 2.63
C TYR A 400 -12.92 -17.39 3.48
N LYS A 401 -13.80 -16.90 4.38
CA LYS A 401 -14.79 -17.71 5.09
C LYS A 401 -16.11 -16.95 5.15
N THR A 402 -17.23 -17.67 5.13
CA THR A 402 -18.56 -17.06 5.30
C THR A 402 -18.67 -16.39 6.67
N GLY A 403 -19.23 -15.18 6.70
CA GLY A 403 -19.36 -14.35 7.90
C GLY A 403 -18.03 -13.75 8.39
N MET A 404 -16.95 -13.84 7.61
CA MET A 404 -15.63 -13.39 8.05
C MET A 404 -15.61 -11.89 8.35
N LYS A 405 -15.04 -11.58 9.51
CA LYS A 405 -14.74 -10.22 9.96
C LYS A 405 -13.26 -10.11 10.27
N LEU A 406 -12.68 -8.96 9.95
CA LEU A 406 -11.36 -8.56 10.40
C LEU A 406 -11.56 -7.31 11.25
N GLY A 407 -11.30 -7.43 12.55
CA GLY A 407 -11.72 -6.41 13.52
C GLY A 407 -13.23 -6.26 13.51
N ARG A 408 -13.73 -5.02 13.36
CA ARG A 408 -15.17 -4.74 13.21
C ARG A 408 -15.66 -4.73 11.77
N SER A 409 -14.75 -4.77 10.79
CA SER A 409 -15.08 -4.74 9.37
C SER A 409 -15.53 -6.11 8.88
N VAL A 410 -16.70 -6.17 8.26
CA VAL A 410 -17.15 -7.35 7.51
C VAL A 410 -16.38 -7.35 6.19
N VAL A 411 -15.70 -8.47 5.92
CA VAL A 411 -14.93 -8.68 4.69
C VAL A 411 -15.47 -9.86 3.88
N ASP A 412 -16.68 -10.30 4.20
CA ASP A 412 -17.45 -11.26 3.43
C ASP A 412 -18.35 -10.53 2.43
N TYR A 413 -17.95 -10.54 1.15
CA TYR A 413 -18.70 -9.98 0.04
C TYR A 413 -19.36 -11.08 -0.81
N GLY A 414 -19.62 -12.24 -0.19
CA GLY A 414 -20.18 -13.42 -0.80
C GLY A 414 -19.15 -14.53 -1.03
N VAL A 415 -19.64 -15.71 -1.43
CA VAL A 415 -18.87 -16.94 -1.67
C VAL A 415 -17.66 -16.77 -2.60
N ASN A 416 -17.74 -15.82 -3.52
CA ASN A 416 -16.70 -15.52 -4.49
C ASN A 416 -15.82 -14.33 -4.08
N THR A 417 -15.71 -14.00 -2.79
CA THR A 417 -14.78 -12.98 -2.31
C THR A 417 -13.33 -13.43 -2.56
N SER A 418 -12.55 -12.57 -3.20
CA SER A 418 -11.14 -12.77 -3.56
C SER A 418 -10.20 -12.22 -2.48
N ASN A 419 -8.98 -12.76 -2.42
CA ASN A 419 -7.91 -12.31 -1.53
C ASN A 419 -6.65 -11.82 -2.27
N GLY A 420 -6.66 -11.79 -3.61
CA GLY A 420 -5.52 -11.32 -4.40
C GLY A 420 -4.31 -12.26 -4.46
N ASN A 421 -4.24 -13.33 -3.65
CA ASN A 421 -3.13 -14.29 -3.62
C ASN A 421 -3.47 -15.61 -4.33
N SER A 422 -4.68 -16.13 -4.13
CA SER A 422 -5.17 -17.35 -4.81
C SER A 422 -6.19 -17.07 -5.91
N SER A 423 -6.44 -15.79 -6.18
CA SER A 423 -7.30 -15.30 -7.24
C SER A 423 -6.98 -13.85 -7.55
N VAL A 424 -7.36 -13.37 -8.72
CA VAL A 424 -7.27 -11.94 -9.06
C VAL A 424 -8.43 -11.23 -8.36
N LEU A 425 -8.14 -10.16 -7.61
CA LEU A 425 -9.15 -9.37 -6.92
C LEU A 425 -9.48 -8.14 -7.75
N VAL A 426 -10.75 -7.99 -8.13
CA VAL A 426 -11.28 -6.76 -8.76
C VAL A 426 -12.21 -6.08 -7.76
N GLN A 427 -11.99 -4.80 -7.49
CA GLN A 427 -12.67 -4.05 -6.43
C GLN A 427 -14.19 -4.03 -6.62
N ARG A 428 -14.69 -3.75 -7.83
CA ARG A 428 -16.13 -3.77 -8.08
C ARG A 428 -16.49 -4.09 -9.52
N THR A 429 -17.19 -5.22 -9.70
CA THR A 429 -17.68 -5.71 -10.99
C THR A 429 -18.66 -4.76 -11.68
N VAL A 430 -19.01 -5.04 -12.94
CA VAL A 430 -20.01 -4.29 -13.71
C VAL A 430 -21.37 -4.26 -12.99
N GLY A 431 -21.79 -5.42 -12.45
CA GLY A 431 -23.02 -5.56 -11.67
C GLY A 431 -22.98 -4.86 -10.31
N GLY A 432 -21.79 -4.47 -9.83
CA GLY A 432 -21.61 -3.75 -8.57
C GLY A 432 -21.23 -4.63 -7.39
N ALA A 433 -21.06 -5.95 -7.58
CA ALA A 433 -20.54 -6.86 -6.56
C ALA A 433 -19.06 -6.57 -6.27
N MET A 434 -18.69 -6.56 -5.00
CA MET A 434 -17.39 -6.10 -4.52
C MET A 434 -16.39 -7.24 -4.37
N TYR A 435 -15.11 -7.00 -4.68
CA TYR A 435 -13.98 -7.89 -4.38
C TYR A 435 -14.14 -9.33 -4.89
N GLN A 436 -14.71 -9.52 -6.09
CA GLN A 436 -15.01 -10.85 -6.62
C GLN A 436 -13.77 -11.52 -7.22
N LYS A 437 -13.73 -12.86 -7.17
CA LYS A 437 -12.68 -13.71 -7.76
C LYS A 437 -12.70 -13.63 -9.29
N HIS A 438 -11.54 -13.29 -9.85
CA HIS A 438 -11.26 -13.37 -11.28
C HIS A 438 -10.04 -14.25 -11.50
N TYR A 439 -9.84 -14.67 -12.75
CA TYR A 439 -8.68 -15.44 -13.17
C TYR A 439 -8.00 -14.78 -14.38
N LEU A 440 -6.77 -15.21 -14.66
CA LEU A 440 -5.96 -14.71 -15.76
C LEU A 440 -6.28 -15.50 -17.02
N ALA A 441 -6.30 -14.83 -18.16
CA ALA A 441 -6.39 -15.47 -19.47
C ALA A 441 -5.38 -14.82 -20.42
N PHE A 442 -4.72 -15.63 -21.22
CA PHE A 442 -3.76 -15.18 -22.24
C PHE A 442 -3.52 -16.32 -23.21
N ILE A 443 -2.98 -15.99 -24.38
CA ILE A 443 -2.59 -16.97 -25.39
C ILE A 443 -1.17 -17.41 -25.06
N THR A 444 -0.98 -18.70 -24.92
CA THR A 444 0.34 -19.32 -24.68
C THR A 444 0.39 -20.66 -25.40
N HIS A 445 1.56 -21.26 -25.39
CA HIS A 445 1.78 -22.56 -25.98
C HIS A 445 1.45 -23.68 -24.99
N ASP A 446 1.13 -24.85 -25.56
CA ASP A 446 0.83 -26.06 -24.79
C ASP A 446 2.12 -26.65 -24.21
N ALA A 447 2.15 -26.81 -22.88
CA ALA A 447 3.28 -27.36 -22.15
C ALA A 447 3.54 -28.84 -22.50
N ASP A 448 2.48 -29.61 -22.79
CA ASP A 448 2.57 -31.06 -22.99
C ASP A 448 3.07 -31.40 -24.40
N VAL A 449 2.78 -30.55 -25.38
CA VAL A 449 3.31 -30.65 -26.75
C VAL A 449 4.80 -30.27 -26.81
N ASP A 450 5.28 -29.52 -25.81
CA ASP A 450 6.67 -29.11 -25.70
C ASP A 450 7.40 -29.71 -24.47
N PRO A 451 7.57 -31.05 -24.44
CA PRO A 451 7.94 -31.80 -23.25
C PRO A 451 9.44 -31.76 -22.90
N SER A 452 10.32 -31.15 -23.72
CA SER A 452 11.76 -31.20 -23.47
C SER A 452 12.36 -29.86 -23.03
N HIS A 453 13.41 -29.94 -22.22
CA HIS A 453 14.25 -28.82 -21.82
C HIS A 453 15.07 -28.25 -23.00
N GLU A 454 15.17 -29.00 -24.11
CA GLU A 454 15.92 -28.63 -25.32
C GLU A 454 15.00 -28.14 -26.47
N SER A 455 13.67 -28.33 -26.34
CA SER A 455 12.69 -27.95 -27.35
C SER A 455 12.20 -26.52 -27.14
N ARG A 456 12.89 -25.61 -27.83
CA ARG A 456 12.35 -24.50 -28.65
C ARG A 456 11.15 -23.64 -28.20
N PHE A 457 11.01 -23.23 -26.93
CA PHE A 457 10.50 -21.87 -26.62
C PHE A 457 11.66 -20.90 -26.38
N ASN A 458 12.57 -20.93 -27.34
CA ASN A 458 13.54 -19.90 -27.63
C ASN A 458 12.84 -18.83 -28.49
N PRO A 459 13.45 -17.65 -28.67
CA PRO A 459 12.99 -16.75 -29.73
C PRO A 459 12.90 -17.57 -31.02
N SER A 460 11.80 -17.41 -31.75
CA SER A 460 11.51 -18.20 -32.96
C SER A 460 12.74 -18.27 -33.85
N VAL A 461 13.17 -19.48 -34.25
CA VAL A 461 14.37 -19.66 -35.09
C VAL A 461 14.28 -18.91 -36.43
N TYR A 462 13.06 -18.57 -36.86
CA TYR A 462 12.81 -17.86 -38.11
C TYR A 462 12.73 -16.35 -37.96
N SER A 463 12.29 -15.84 -36.81
CA SER A 463 12.07 -14.40 -36.59
C SER A 463 12.89 -13.79 -35.47
N ASN A 464 13.56 -14.62 -34.67
CA ASN A 464 14.21 -14.28 -33.40
C ASN A 464 13.28 -13.53 -32.41
N LYS A 465 11.96 -13.76 -32.49
CA LYS A 465 10.96 -13.13 -31.62
C LYS A 465 10.37 -14.11 -30.61
N TYR A 466 10.09 -13.62 -29.40
CA TYR A 466 9.32 -14.34 -28.40
C TYR A 466 7.82 -14.18 -28.63
N HIS A 467 7.05 -15.17 -28.18
CA HIS A 467 5.60 -15.03 -28.09
C HIS A 467 5.24 -14.27 -26.80
N ILE A 468 4.44 -13.22 -26.95
CA ILE A 468 3.91 -12.43 -25.85
C ILE A 468 2.38 -12.34 -26.00
N SER A 469 1.67 -12.24 -24.88
CA SER A 469 0.21 -12.06 -24.92
C SER A 469 -0.24 -11.09 -23.83
N PRO A 470 -1.14 -10.13 -24.12
CA PRO A 470 -1.70 -9.30 -23.07
C PRO A 470 -2.32 -10.16 -21.98
N MET A 471 -2.16 -9.77 -20.73
CA MET A 471 -2.71 -10.53 -19.62
C MET A 471 -4.15 -10.07 -19.33
N TYR A 472 -5.12 -10.85 -19.79
CA TYR A 472 -6.54 -10.57 -19.59
C TYR A 472 -7.03 -11.02 -18.23
N ILE A 473 -8.03 -10.30 -17.70
CA ILE A 473 -8.77 -10.64 -16.49
C ILE A 473 -10.17 -11.08 -16.88
N VAL A 474 -10.56 -12.26 -16.40
CA VAL A 474 -11.84 -12.89 -16.74
C VAL A 474 -12.62 -13.21 -15.47
N HIS A 475 -13.90 -12.87 -15.49
CA HIS A 475 -14.87 -13.32 -14.50
C HIS A 475 -15.65 -14.51 -15.09
N PRO A 476 -15.94 -15.58 -14.33
CA PRO A 476 -16.71 -16.72 -14.83
C PRO A 476 -18.08 -16.34 -15.43
N SER A 477 -18.73 -15.30 -14.88
CA SER A 477 -20.05 -14.85 -15.34
C SER A 477 -20.01 -13.61 -16.24
N ASP A 478 -19.01 -12.72 -16.06
CA ASP A 478 -18.95 -11.45 -16.80
C ASP A 478 -18.13 -11.58 -18.10
N GLY A 479 -17.38 -12.69 -18.23
CA GLY A 479 -16.45 -12.89 -19.32
C GLY A 479 -15.21 -12.00 -19.18
N TYR A 480 -14.67 -11.58 -20.32
CA TYR A 480 -13.50 -10.70 -20.36
C TYR A 480 -13.85 -9.32 -19.81
N VAL A 481 -13.21 -8.96 -18.70
CA VAL A 481 -13.43 -7.68 -18.02
C VAL A 481 -12.46 -6.62 -18.53
N GLY A 482 -11.24 -7.04 -18.85
CA GLY A 482 -10.17 -6.16 -19.32
C GLY A 482 -8.83 -6.88 -19.39
N ARG A 483 -7.76 -6.10 -19.51
CA ARG A 483 -6.37 -6.56 -19.47
C ARG A 483 -5.53 -5.70 -18.53
N LEU A 484 -4.56 -6.32 -17.85
CA LEU A 484 -3.59 -5.59 -17.05
C LEU A 484 -2.89 -4.58 -17.96
N ASP A 485 -2.88 -3.33 -17.50
CA ASP A 485 -2.35 -2.23 -18.29
C ASP A 485 -0.84 -2.43 -18.46
N GLU A 486 -0.27 -2.37 -19.67
CA GLU A 486 1.19 -2.48 -19.91
C GLU A 486 1.88 -3.65 -19.18
N VAL A 487 1.20 -4.81 -19.15
CA VAL A 487 1.74 -6.08 -18.67
C VAL A 487 1.44 -7.20 -19.68
N TYR A 488 2.49 -7.93 -20.04
CA TYR A 488 2.44 -9.08 -20.92
C TYR A 488 2.73 -10.37 -20.17
N ALA A 489 1.99 -11.42 -20.52
CA ALA A 489 2.30 -12.80 -20.18
C ALA A 489 3.38 -13.30 -21.15
N ILE A 490 4.46 -13.84 -20.58
CA ILE A 490 5.65 -14.27 -21.33
C ILE A 490 6.05 -15.66 -20.87
N HIS A 491 6.26 -16.54 -21.84
CA HIS A 491 6.70 -17.90 -21.55
C HIS A 491 8.10 -17.89 -20.93
N PRO A 492 8.33 -18.52 -19.77
CA PRO A 492 9.60 -18.43 -19.02
C PRO A 492 10.79 -19.20 -19.63
N LYS A 493 10.66 -19.79 -20.82
CA LYS A 493 11.71 -20.66 -21.37
C LYS A 493 12.80 -19.79 -22.01
N ASN A 494 14.05 -20.03 -21.65
CA ASN A 494 15.24 -19.33 -22.15
C ASN A 494 15.24 -17.79 -21.98
N ILE A 495 14.45 -17.29 -21.03
CA ILE A 495 14.47 -15.91 -20.55
C ILE A 495 14.85 -15.95 -19.08
N SER A 496 15.84 -15.16 -18.69
CA SER A 496 16.31 -15.06 -17.31
C SER A 496 15.57 -13.96 -16.57
N GLN A 497 15.59 -14.06 -15.24
CA GLN A 497 15.10 -12.97 -14.38
C GLN A 497 15.80 -11.67 -14.77
N LEU A 498 15.03 -10.58 -14.86
CA LEU A 498 15.48 -9.24 -15.22
C LEU A 498 15.89 -9.03 -16.69
N ASP A 499 15.70 -10.00 -17.59
CA ASP A 499 15.92 -9.77 -19.03
C ASP A 499 14.99 -8.66 -19.56
N GLU A 500 15.43 -8.00 -20.63
CA GLU A 500 14.69 -6.92 -21.29
C GLU A 500 14.21 -7.34 -22.67
N LEU A 501 12.99 -6.95 -23.01
CA LEU A 501 12.35 -7.32 -24.26
C LEU A 501 11.85 -6.06 -24.97
N GLU A 502 12.36 -5.84 -26.18
CA GLU A 502 11.85 -4.79 -27.06
C GLU A 502 10.60 -5.28 -27.80
N VAL A 503 9.52 -4.51 -27.68
CA VAL A 503 8.26 -4.72 -28.40
C VAL A 503 8.09 -3.55 -29.36
N LYS A 504 8.12 -3.85 -30.66
CA LYS A 504 7.93 -2.89 -31.75
C LYS A 504 6.85 -3.44 -32.68
N GLU A 505 5.65 -2.91 -32.53
CA GLU A 505 4.46 -3.41 -33.22
C GLU A 505 3.53 -2.27 -33.60
N ARG A 506 2.58 -2.61 -34.46
CA ARG A 506 1.43 -1.77 -34.78
C ARG A 506 0.22 -2.30 -34.02
N SER A 507 -0.37 -1.48 -33.16
CA SER A 507 -1.70 -1.76 -32.61
C SER A 507 -2.69 -1.52 -33.74
N GLU A 508 -3.39 -2.57 -34.18
CA GLU A 508 -4.38 -2.50 -35.24
C GLU A 508 -5.80 -2.58 -34.68
N ASN A 509 -6.64 -1.62 -35.06
CA ASN A 509 -8.06 -1.62 -34.73
C ASN A 509 -8.36 -1.69 -33.21
N GLU A 510 -7.57 -1.02 -32.39
CA GLU A 510 -7.76 -0.98 -30.94
C GLU A 510 -9.06 -0.24 -30.56
N GLN A 511 -10.05 -0.97 -30.06
CA GLN A 511 -11.29 -0.37 -29.56
C GLN A 511 -11.06 0.20 -28.15
N VAL A 512 -10.98 1.52 -28.04
CA VAL A 512 -10.69 2.23 -26.78
C VAL A 512 -11.95 2.71 -26.05
N GLY A 513 -13.11 2.65 -26.71
CA GLY A 513 -14.39 2.94 -26.07
C GLY A 513 -15.52 3.21 -27.05
N THR A 514 -16.66 3.60 -26.50
CA THR A 514 -17.86 4.00 -27.22
C THR A 514 -18.31 5.36 -26.72
N GLY A 515 -18.69 6.24 -27.63
CA GLY A 515 -19.24 7.56 -27.30
C GLY A 515 -20.58 7.48 -26.58
N ASP A 516 -20.81 8.46 -25.71
CA ASP A 516 -22.06 8.74 -25.01
C ASP A 516 -22.57 10.17 -25.28
N GLY A 517 -21.90 10.91 -26.17
CA GLY A 517 -22.17 12.32 -26.47
C GLY A 517 -21.55 13.33 -25.48
N ALA A 518 -20.87 12.89 -24.43
CA ALA A 518 -20.26 13.74 -23.42
C ALA A 518 -18.76 13.47 -23.22
N ILE A 519 -18.35 12.21 -23.25
CA ILE A 519 -16.96 11.76 -23.07
C ILE A 519 -16.14 12.14 -24.30
N LYS A 520 -14.99 12.78 -24.05
CA LYS A 520 -14.00 13.16 -25.07
C LYS A 520 -12.66 12.45 -24.89
N GLU A 521 -12.51 11.73 -23.79
CA GLU A 521 -11.24 11.19 -23.35
C GLU A 521 -11.32 9.67 -23.37
N PHE A 522 -10.35 9.06 -24.04
CA PHE A 522 -10.21 7.62 -24.19
C PHE A 522 -8.78 7.24 -23.83
N HIS A 523 -8.54 6.00 -23.41
CA HIS A 523 -7.21 5.55 -23.01
C HIS A 523 -6.71 4.50 -23.97
N LEU A 524 -5.55 4.78 -24.55
CA LEU A 524 -4.80 3.83 -25.34
C LEU A 524 -4.12 2.86 -24.40
N PHE A 525 -3.93 1.64 -24.87
CA PHE A 525 -3.23 0.64 -24.07
C PHE A 525 -1.71 0.87 -24.03
N HIS A 526 -1.14 1.40 -25.12
CA HIS A 526 0.28 1.72 -25.24
C HIS A 526 0.49 3.21 -25.52
N ARG A 527 1.71 3.70 -25.28
CA ARG A 527 2.08 5.05 -25.71
C ARG A 527 2.27 5.05 -27.24
N PRO A 528 1.50 5.85 -28.00
CA PRO A 528 1.59 5.83 -29.45
C PRO A 528 2.75 6.69 -29.97
N THR A 529 3.29 6.29 -31.12
CA THR A 529 4.05 7.16 -32.01
C THR A 529 3.07 7.90 -32.93
N ILE A 530 3.15 9.24 -32.93
CA ILE A 530 2.30 10.08 -33.79
C ILE A 530 2.98 10.25 -35.15
N ASP A 531 2.82 9.25 -36.01
CA ASP A 531 3.33 9.21 -37.38
C ASP A 531 2.19 9.23 -38.42
N ASP A 532 2.53 9.02 -39.69
CA ASP A 532 1.55 9.05 -40.79
C ASP A 532 0.62 7.82 -40.78
N GLU A 533 0.91 6.80 -39.98
CA GLU A 533 0.10 5.59 -39.81
C GLU A 533 -0.87 5.67 -38.62
N PHE A 534 -0.74 6.71 -37.78
CA PHE A 534 -1.68 6.98 -36.69
C PHE A 534 -3.06 7.37 -37.22
N GLU A 535 -4.06 6.57 -36.84
CA GLU A 535 -5.44 6.72 -37.29
C GLU A 535 -6.42 6.58 -36.13
N VAL A 536 -7.36 7.52 -36.00
CA VAL A 536 -8.54 7.39 -35.13
C VAL A 536 -9.77 7.27 -36.03
N ARG A 537 -10.47 6.14 -35.95
CA ARG A 537 -11.73 5.89 -36.65
C ARG A 537 -12.88 5.99 -35.67
N LEU A 538 -13.85 6.82 -36.04
CA LEU A 538 -15.12 7.01 -35.37
C LEU A 538 -16.18 6.26 -36.17
N VAL A 539 -16.54 5.07 -35.72
CA VAL A 539 -17.40 4.13 -36.46
C VAL A 539 -18.83 4.20 -35.92
N SER A 540 -19.79 4.35 -36.82
CA SER A 540 -21.22 4.37 -36.50
C SER A 540 -22.02 3.59 -37.53
N SER A 541 -23.30 3.34 -37.26
CA SER A 541 -24.21 2.72 -38.24
C SER A 541 -24.40 3.55 -39.52
N ALA A 542 -24.06 4.85 -39.50
CA ALA A 542 -24.20 5.76 -40.64
C ALA A 542 -22.90 5.93 -41.45
N GLY A 543 -21.78 5.36 -40.99
CA GLY A 543 -20.48 5.48 -41.65
C GLY A 543 -19.30 5.58 -40.68
N CYS A 544 -18.10 5.72 -41.24
CA CYS A 544 -16.83 5.85 -40.52
C CYS A 544 -16.18 7.20 -40.83
N ASN A 545 -15.84 7.97 -39.80
CA ASN A 545 -15.03 9.18 -39.93
C ASN A 545 -13.61 8.92 -39.42
N THR A 546 -12.60 9.28 -40.21
CA THR A 546 -11.19 9.03 -39.88
C THR A 546 -10.47 10.34 -39.59
N LEU A 547 -9.79 10.40 -38.44
CA LEU A 547 -8.82 11.44 -38.09
C LEU A 547 -7.41 10.86 -38.25
N THR A 548 -6.53 11.62 -38.89
CA THR A 548 -5.14 11.22 -39.17
C THR A 548 -4.17 12.19 -38.51
N LYS A 549 -2.87 12.02 -38.70
CA LYS A 549 -1.85 12.98 -38.26
C LYS A 549 -2.14 14.45 -38.64
N ALA A 550 -2.79 14.72 -39.78
CA ALA A 550 -3.17 16.09 -40.16
C ALA A 550 -4.21 16.73 -39.20
N ASN A 551 -4.92 15.92 -38.44
CA ASN A 551 -5.87 16.33 -37.40
C ASN A 551 -5.25 16.40 -36.00
N TYR A 552 -4.01 15.95 -35.83
CA TYR A 552 -3.32 16.01 -34.55
C TYR A 552 -2.92 17.44 -34.20
N VAL A 553 -3.07 17.79 -32.92
CA VAL A 553 -2.46 18.98 -32.32
C VAL A 553 -1.65 18.55 -31.10
N GLU A 554 -0.53 19.24 -30.88
CA GLU A 554 0.33 18.97 -29.73
C GLU A 554 -0.42 19.11 -28.40
N TYR A 555 -0.15 18.19 -27.48
CA TYR A 555 -0.83 18.15 -26.19
C TYR A 555 -0.48 19.36 -25.33
N LYS A 556 -1.52 20.02 -24.81
CA LYS A 556 -1.44 21.09 -23.83
C LYS A 556 -2.44 20.81 -22.72
N ALA A 557 -1.95 20.69 -21.49
CA ALA A 557 -2.76 20.27 -20.33
C ALA A 557 -4.04 21.11 -20.14
N ASP A 558 -3.96 22.42 -20.38
CA ASP A 558 -5.06 23.36 -20.13
C ASP A 558 -5.82 23.79 -21.40
N THR A 559 -5.48 23.25 -22.57
CA THR A 559 -6.09 23.64 -23.83
C THR A 559 -6.56 22.41 -24.61
N PRO A 560 -7.85 22.06 -24.52
CA PRO A 560 -8.38 20.93 -25.27
C PRO A 560 -8.33 21.21 -26.78
N PRO A 561 -8.21 20.16 -27.62
CA PRO A 561 -8.24 20.31 -29.07
C PRO A 561 -9.59 20.89 -29.53
N THR A 562 -9.57 21.65 -30.62
CA THR A 562 -10.79 22.16 -31.26
C THR A 562 -11.56 21.04 -31.97
N ALA A 563 -12.83 21.30 -32.30
CA ALA A 563 -13.67 20.38 -33.07
C ALA A 563 -12.96 19.86 -34.35
N GLY A 564 -13.08 18.57 -34.63
CA GLY A 564 -12.40 17.89 -35.76
C GLY A 564 -10.89 17.66 -35.58
N LYS A 565 -10.32 17.98 -34.42
CA LYS A 565 -8.92 17.72 -34.05
C LYS A 565 -8.84 16.76 -32.85
N PHE A 566 -7.65 16.21 -32.62
CA PHE A 566 -7.36 15.40 -31.44
C PHE A 566 -5.96 15.65 -30.92
N THR A 567 -5.70 15.24 -29.68
CA THR A 567 -4.37 15.23 -29.08
C THR A 567 -4.17 13.98 -28.22
N VAL A 568 -2.92 13.67 -27.87
CA VAL A 568 -2.57 12.54 -27.00
C VAL A 568 -1.65 13.01 -25.90
N ASP A 569 -2.05 12.79 -24.65
CA ASP A 569 -1.15 12.91 -23.51
C ASP A 569 -0.31 11.63 -23.41
N GLY A 570 0.92 11.71 -23.91
CA GLY A 570 1.85 10.57 -23.92
C GLY A 570 2.21 10.04 -22.52
N SER A 571 2.06 10.84 -21.46
CA SER A 571 2.36 10.41 -20.09
C SER A 571 1.26 9.55 -19.47
N THR A 572 0.01 9.75 -19.90
CA THR A 572 -1.16 9.04 -19.36
C THR A 572 -1.89 8.19 -20.40
N LYS A 573 -1.35 8.12 -21.62
CA LYS A 573 -1.92 7.41 -22.78
C LYS A 573 -3.35 7.85 -23.09
N ARG A 574 -3.68 9.12 -22.79
CA ARG A 574 -5.02 9.67 -23.01
C ARG A 574 -5.14 10.24 -24.40
N LEU A 575 -5.99 9.63 -25.22
CA LEU A 575 -6.51 10.23 -26.44
C LEU A 575 -7.62 11.21 -26.07
N ILE A 576 -7.48 12.46 -26.50
CA ILE A 576 -8.46 13.53 -26.24
C ILE A 576 -8.97 14.02 -27.58
N LEU A 577 -10.27 13.87 -27.81
CA LEU A 577 -10.97 14.33 -29.02
C LEU A 577 -11.55 15.73 -28.80
N GLY A 578 -11.52 16.57 -29.83
CA GLY A 578 -12.14 17.90 -29.75
C GLY A 578 -13.66 17.84 -29.65
N ASP A 579 -14.26 16.85 -30.32
CA ASP A 579 -15.69 16.57 -30.29
C ASP A 579 -15.96 15.28 -29.51
N ALA A 580 -16.99 15.31 -28.65
CA ALA A 580 -17.44 14.10 -27.97
C ALA A 580 -18.11 13.17 -28.99
N PRO A 581 -17.67 11.91 -29.15
CA PRO A 581 -18.34 10.96 -30.02
C PRO A 581 -19.78 10.76 -29.55
N LYS A 582 -20.74 10.76 -30.48
CA LYS A 582 -22.16 10.56 -30.19
C LYS A 582 -22.41 9.18 -29.59
N ASP A 583 -23.58 9.00 -28.97
CA ASP A 583 -24.00 7.70 -28.44
C ASP A 583 -23.82 6.59 -29.49
N ARG A 584 -23.21 5.47 -29.06
CA ARG A 584 -22.92 4.28 -29.88
C ARG A 584 -21.89 4.46 -30.99
N VAL A 585 -21.17 5.58 -31.05
CA VAL A 585 -20.03 5.72 -31.95
C VAL A 585 -18.81 5.03 -31.33
N GLU A 586 -18.29 4.00 -31.98
CA GLU A 586 -17.09 3.31 -31.52
C GLU A 586 -15.84 4.13 -31.86
N VAL A 587 -14.93 4.25 -30.90
CA VAL A 587 -13.63 4.89 -31.09
C VAL A 587 -12.60 3.78 -31.24
N ILE A 588 -12.04 3.68 -32.43
CA ILE A 588 -11.06 2.66 -32.79
C ILE A 588 -9.77 3.35 -33.24
N VAL A 589 -8.63 2.94 -32.70
CA VAL A 589 -7.35 3.58 -32.95
C VAL A 589 -6.35 2.57 -33.52
N SER A 590 -5.59 2.99 -34.51
CA SER A 590 -4.46 2.22 -35.05
C SER A 590 -3.20 3.06 -34.97
N TYR A 591 -2.11 2.52 -34.45
CA TYR A 591 -0.88 3.27 -34.21
C TYR A 591 0.35 2.37 -34.02
N ASN A 592 1.52 2.90 -34.34
CA ASN A 592 2.80 2.27 -34.04
C ASN A 592 3.23 2.56 -32.61
N TYR A 593 3.91 1.61 -31.98
CA TYR A 593 4.54 1.80 -30.68
C TYR A 593 5.85 1.00 -30.57
N ALA A 594 6.77 1.52 -29.77
CA ALA A 594 8.07 0.92 -29.49
C ALA A 594 8.38 1.07 -27.99
N GLN A 595 8.52 -0.05 -27.28
CA GLN A 595 8.64 -0.07 -25.83
C GLN A 595 9.57 -1.20 -25.38
N THR A 596 10.29 -0.98 -24.29
CA THR A 596 11.09 -2.02 -23.62
C THR A 596 10.34 -2.49 -22.37
N TYR A 597 10.25 -3.81 -22.20
CA TYR A 597 9.64 -4.45 -21.04
C TYR A 597 10.69 -5.19 -20.22
N ARG A 598 10.60 -5.11 -18.89
CA ARG A 598 11.39 -5.91 -17.96
C ARG A 598 10.65 -7.21 -17.67
N TYR A 599 11.33 -8.34 -17.86
CA TYR A 599 10.81 -9.66 -17.54
C TYR A 599 11.11 -10.07 -16.10
N THR A 600 10.14 -10.66 -15.42
CA THR A 600 10.34 -11.31 -14.12
C THR A 600 9.34 -12.47 -13.94
N LEU A 601 9.81 -13.57 -13.35
CA LEU A 601 9.00 -14.75 -13.03
C LEU A 601 8.74 -14.82 -11.52
N ALA A 602 7.47 -14.85 -11.14
CA ALA A 602 7.07 -15.04 -9.75
C ALA A 602 7.32 -16.48 -9.29
N ASP A 603 7.87 -16.65 -8.08
CA ASP A 603 8.17 -17.96 -7.49
C ASP A 603 7.45 -18.20 -6.15
N THR A 604 6.75 -17.21 -5.61
CA THR A 604 5.93 -17.39 -4.40
C THR A 604 4.88 -18.50 -4.59
N PRO A 605 4.60 -19.35 -3.58
CA PRO A 605 3.71 -20.49 -3.73
C PRO A 605 2.22 -20.10 -3.85
N ARG A 606 1.81 -18.94 -3.30
CA ARG A 606 0.45 -18.39 -3.44
C ARG A 606 0.46 -17.12 -4.26
N THR A 607 0.33 -17.27 -5.57
CA THR A 607 0.12 -16.17 -6.50
C THR A 607 -0.70 -16.63 -7.72
N PRO A 608 -1.61 -15.82 -8.28
CA PRO A 608 -2.36 -16.20 -9.48
C PRO A 608 -1.47 -16.55 -10.68
N PHE A 609 -0.22 -16.04 -10.71
CA PHE A 609 0.75 -16.33 -11.79
C PHE A 609 1.36 -17.73 -11.73
N ARG A 610 1.20 -18.46 -10.61
CA ARG A 610 1.74 -19.81 -10.41
C ARG A 610 0.67 -20.87 -10.19
N LEU A 611 -0.57 -20.47 -9.98
CA LEU A 611 -1.65 -21.39 -9.64
C LEU A 611 -2.36 -21.88 -10.90
N ALA A 612 -2.27 -23.19 -11.19
CA ALA A 612 -2.84 -23.80 -12.40
C ALA A 612 -4.36 -23.63 -12.55
N ASN A 613 -5.09 -23.38 -11.46
CA ASN A 613 -6.52 -23.08 -11.51
C ASN A 613 -6.82 -21.61 -11.86
N MET A 614 -5.83 -20.73 -11.84
CA MET A 614 -5.96 -19.29 -12.05
C MET A 614 -5.30 -18.78 -13.33
N THR A 615 -4.44 -19.58 -13.96
CA THR A 615 -3.75 -19.25 -15.20
C THR A 615 -3.73 -20.46 -16.14
N PRO A 616 -3.89 -20.30 -17.47
CA PRO A 616 -3.81 -21.39 -18.43
C PRO A 616 -2.44 -22.09 -18.47
N TYR A 617 -1.39 -21.38 -18.04
CA TYR A 617 -0.03 -21.91 -17.93
C TYR A 617 0.60 -21.42 -16.63
N ALA A 618 1.13 -22.35 -15.83
CA ALA A 618 1.70 -22.08 -14.52
C ALA A 618 3.08 -22.75 -14.39
N PRO A 619 4.14 -22.02 -13.99
CA PRO A 619 4.19 -20.58 -13.75
C PRO A 619 4.28 -19.78 -15.06
N ILE A 620 3.72 -18.57 -15.09
CA ILE A 620 3.87 -17.62 -16.20
C ILE A 620 4.71 -16.41 -15.78
N GLY A 621 5.59 -15.94 -16.69
CA GLY A 621 6.40 -14.75 -16.46
C GLY A 621 5.68 -13.47 -16.86
N LEU A 622 6.08 -12.37 -16.24
CA LEU A 622 5.51 -11.04 -16.45
C LEU A 622 6.52 -10.13 -17.12
N GLY A 623 6.15 -9.56 -18.26
CA GLY A 623 6.83 -8.40 -18.85
C GLY A 623 6.07 -7.14 -18.50
N PHE A 624 6.70 -6.17 -17.84
CA PHE A 624 6.09 -4.87 -17.54
C PHE A 624 6.96 -3.72 -18.05
N LEU A 625 6.31 -2.61 -18.42
CA LEU A 625 6.95 -1.47 -19.07
C LEU A 625 8.14 -0.94 -18.27
N LYS A 626 9.29 -0.82 -18.94
CA LYS A 626 10.51 -0.19 -18.43
C LYS A 626 10.69 1.23 -19.02
N GLU A 627 10.58 1.34 -20.33
CA GLU A 627 10.80 2.60 -21.05
C GLU A 627 10.08 2.61 -22.40
N ASN A 628 9.71 3.80 -22.86
CA ASN A 628 9.23 4.03 -24.21
C ASN A 628 10.42 4.42 -25.11
N LEU A 629 10.52 3.83 -26.30
CA LEU A 629 11.65 3.99 -27.25
C LEU A 629 11.45 5.12 -28.27
#